data_AF-A0A7S0P7F8-F1
#
_entry.id   AF-A0A7S0P7F8-F1
#
_cell.length_a   1.000
_cell.length_b   1.000
_cell.length_c   1.000
_cell.angle_alpha   90.00
_cell.angle_beta   90.00
_cell.angle_gamma   90.00
#
_symmetry.space_group_name_H-M   'P 1'
#
loop_
_entity.id
_entity.type
_entity.pdbx_description
1 polymer ?
#
loop_
_entity_poly.entity_id
_entity_poly.type
_entity_poly.pdbx_seq_one_letter_code
_entity_poly.pdbx_strand_id
1 'polypeptide(L)'
;MSILTTENYINACAFVMAAYGLQFLLMPAKIITDHFKATTSAITLFTARGTAGPMIAVAYAMHKMQDLQFTVATIALIAFLYPFNAKYGIFQKLKCKYPMHYVPEGLMTTLITTGIYLLAQ
;
A
#
# COMPACT_ATOMS: atom_id res chain seq x y z
N MET A 1 -14.53 25.25 2.15
CA MET A 1 -13.79 24.27 2.97
C MET A 1 -13.10 23.31 2.02
N SER A 2 -11.77 23.19 2.07
CA SER A 2 -11.03 22.23 1.22
C SER A 2 -11.34 20.81 1.70
N ILE A 3 -11.68 19.91 0.78
CA ILE A 3 -11.81 18.46 1.07
C ILE A 3 -10.43 17.84 1.36
N LEU A 4 -9.38 18.44 0.80
CA LEU A 4 -8.01 18.00 0.99
C LEU A 4 -7.40 18.71 2.21
N THR A 5 -7.58 18.10 3.37
CA THR A 5 -6.92 18.46 4.63
C THR A 5 -5.90 17.39 5.01
N THR A 6 -4.93 17.74 5.86
CA THR A 6 -3.95 16.80 6.41
C THR A 6 -4.61 15.61 7.11
N GLU A 7 -5.61 15.87 7.95
CA GLU A 7 -6.35 14.83 8.66
C GLU A 7 -7.08 13.88 7.70
N ASN A 8 -7.79 14.41 6.69
CA ASN A 8 -8.47 13.57 5.71
C ASN A 8 -7.49 12.72 4.90
N TYR A 9 -6.35 13.28 4.53
CA TYR A 9 -5.29 12.56 3.84
C TYR A 9 -4.72 11.41 4.68
N ILE A 10 -4.40 11.68 5.95
CA ILE A 10 -3.85 10.66 6.86
C ILE A 10 -4.88 9.55 7.09
N ASN A 11 -6.14 9.89 7.33
CA ASN A 11 -7.21 8.91 7.50
C ASN A 11 -7.44 8.08 6.23
N ALA A 12 -7.31 8.67 5.04
CA ALA A 12 -7.35 7.92 3.79
C ALA A 12 -6.18 6.95 3.66
N CYS A 13 -4.96 7.36 3.99
CA CYS A 13 -3.78 6.49 3.99
C CYS A 13 -3.92 5.34 5.00
N ALA A 14 -4.37 5.64 6.21
CA ALA A 14 -4.65 4.64 7.24
C ALA A 14 -5.69 3.61 6.76
N PHE A 15 -6.78 4.07 6.14
CA PHE A 15 -7.78 3.18 5.55
C PHE A 15 -7.18 2.26 4.49
N VAL A 16 -6.36 2.78 3.57
CA VAL A 16 -5.70 1.96 2.53
C VAL A 16 -4.80 0.91 3.17
N MET A 17 -4.01 1.27 4.17
CA MET A 17 -3.14 0.33 4.87
C MET A 17 -3.94 -0.77 5.60
N ALA A 18 -5.04 -0.40 6.26
CA ALA A 18 -5.93 -1.36 6.90
C ALA A 18 -6.60 -2.29 5.88
N ALA A 19 -7.11 -1.75 4.76
CA ALA A 19 -7.77 -2.52 3.72
C ALA A 19 -6.82 -3.55 3.09
N TYR A 20 -5.61 -3.13 2.69
CA TYR A 20 -4.60 -4.05 2.17
C TYR A 20 -4.16 -5.06 3.23
N GLY A 21 -3.94 -4.63 4.47
CA GLY A 21 -3.62 -5.53 5.58
C GLY A 21 -4.67 -6.62 5.78
N LEU A 22 -5.96 -6.25 5.78
CA LEU A 22 -7.07 -7.21 5.86
C LEU A 22 -7.13 -8.14 4.64
N GLN A 23 -6.85 -7.65 3.43
CA GLN A 23 -6.78 -8.50 2.24
C GLN A 23 -5.63 -9.50 2.31
N PHE A 24 -4.45 -9.09 2.79
CA PHE A 24 -3.31 -9.98 3.02
C PHE A 24 -3.58 -11.02 4.12
N LEU A 25 -4.40 -10.69 5.13
CA LEU A 25 -4.80 -11.63 6.18
C LEU A 25 -5.82 -12.65 5.69
N LEU A 26 -6.93 -12.15 5.14
CA LEU A 26 -8.14 -12.93 4.86
C LEU A 26 -8.11 -13.60 3.48
N MET A 27 -7.51 -12.95 2.49
CA MET A 27 -7.51 -13.40 1.10
C MET A 27 -6.13 -13.26 0.40
N PRO A 28 -5.03 -13.74 1.02
CA PRO A 28 -3.67 -13.58 0.48
C PRO A 28 -3.48 -14.18 -0.90
N ALA A 29 -4.14 -15.30 -1.19
CA ALA A 29 -4.07 -15.92 -2.52
C ALA A 29 -4.66 -15.00 -3.58
N LYS A 30 -5.86 -14.45 -3.30
CA LYS A 30 -6.61 -13.60 -4.23
C LYS A 30 -5.86 -12.31 -4.52
N ILE A 31 -5.36 -11.61 -3.50
CA ILE A 31 -4.64 -10.34 -3.73
C ILE A 31 -3.39 -10.56 -4.59
N ILE A 32 -2.68 -11.68 -4.42
CA ILE A 32 -1.51 -11.98 -5.25
C ILE A 32 -1.93 -12.34 -6.68
N THR A 33 -2.89 -13.24 -6.87
CA THR A 33 -3.26 -13.74 -8.20
C THR A 33 -4.09 -12.75 -9.02
N ASP A 34 -4.72 -11.77 -8.38
CA ASP A 34 -5.37 -10.65 -9.07
C ASP A 34 -4.34 -9.72 -9.72
N HIS A 35 -3.19 -9.52 -9.09
CA HIS A 35 -2.15 -8.59 -9.53
C HIS A 35 -1.00 -9.25 -10.29
N PHE A 36 -0.81 -10.57 -10.18
CA PHE A 36 0.31 -11.29 -10.76
C PHE A 36 -0.11 -12.59 -11.45
N LYS A 37 0.57 -12.94 -12.55
CA LYS A 37 0.52 -14.28 -13.14
C LYS A 37 1.41 -15.23 -12.31
N ALA A 38 0.93 -15.60 -11.13
CA ALA A 38 1.66 -16.39 -10.15
C ALA A 38 0.79 -17.52 -9.58
N THR A 39 1.45 -18.56 -9.05
CA THR A 39 0.85 -19.53 -8.14
C THR A 39 1.26 -19.18 -6.71
N THR A 40 0.41 -19.48 -5.73
CA THR A 40 0.66 -19.13 -4.33
C THR A 40 0.94 -20.39 -3.51
N SER A 41 2.23 -20.64 -3.25
CA SER A 41 2.66 -21.73 -2.37
C SER A 41 2.28 -21.47 -0.90
N ALA A 42 2.33 -22.50 -0.05
CA ALA A 42 2.07 -22.36 1.38
C ALA A 42 3.00 -21.33 2.04
N ILE A 43 4.30 -21.30 1.68
CA ILE A 43 5.24 -20.32 2.23
C ILE A 43 4.91 -18.89 1.79
N THR A 44 4.50 -18.70 0.52
CA THR A 44 4.06 -17.39 0.03
C THR A 44 2.83 -16.89 0.80
N LEU A 45 1.86 -17.77 1.07
CA LEU A 45 0.66 -17.43 1.83
C LEU A 45 0.96 -17.15 3.31
N PHE A 46 1.92 -17.87 3.91
CA PHE A 46 2.39 -17.61 5.26
C PHE A 46 3.01 -16.22 5.37
N THR A 47 3.96 -15.88 4.49
CA THR A 47 4.60 -14.57 4.46
C THR A 47 3.59 -13.45 4.20
N ALA A 48 2.66 -13.65 3.25
CA ALA A 48 1.60 -12.69 2.96
C ALA A 48 0.73 -12.38 4.19
N ARG A 49 0.33 -13.40 4.96
CA ARG A 49 -0.40 -13.17 6.22
C ARG A 49 0.47 -12.50 7.28
N GLY A 50 1.75 -12.83 7.34
CA GLY A 50 2.72 -12.14 8.19
C GLY A 50 2.77 -10.63 7.92
N THR A 51 2.70 -10.22 6.65
CA THR A 51 2.65 -8.80 6.24
C THR A 51 1.42 -8.05 6.74
N ALA A 52 0.29 -8.75 6.98
CA ALA A 52 -0.93 -8.11 7.45
C ALA A 52 -0.76 -7.42 8.81
N GLY A 53 0.00 -8.03 9.73
CA GLY A 53 0.23 -7.50 11.08
C GLY A 53 0.85 -6.10 11.05
N PRO A 54 2.03 -5.91 10.43
CA PRO A 54 2.64 -4.60 10.27
C PRO A 54 1.77 -3.59 9.52
N MET A 55 1.03 -3.98 8.47
CA MET A 55 0.16 -3.06 7.74
C MET A 55 -0.99 -2.53 8.61
N ILE A 56 -1.63 -3.40 9.39
CA ILE A 56 -2.71 -3.01 10.31
C ILE A 56 -2.15 -2.16 11.46
N ALA A 57 -0.97 -2.50 11.99
CA ALA A 57 -0.30 -1.71 13.03
C ALA A 57 0.05 -0.29 12.53
N VAL A 58 0.56 -0.18 11.30
CA VAL A 58 0.83 1.12 10.65
C VAL A 58 -0.45 1.92 10.44
N ALA A 59 -1.55 1.29 10.00
CA ALA A 59 -2.83 1.97 9.87
C ALA A 59 -3.31 2.57 11.21
N TYR A 60 -3.21 1.78 12.29
CA TYR A 60 -3.50 2.27 13.63
C TYR A 60 -2.57 3.41 14.05
N ALA A 61 -1.26 3.29 13.79
CA ALA A 61 -0.28 4.32 14.12
C ALA A 61 -0.56 5.64 13.37
N MET A 62 -0.83 5.59 12.07
CA MET A 62 -1.22 6.75 11.26
C MET A 62 -2.45 7.45 11.87
N HIS A 63 -3.50 6.68 12.18
CA HIS A 63 -4.73 7.24 12.75
C HIS A 63 -4.52 7.80 14.16
N LYS A 64 -3.68 7.16 14.98
CA LYS A 64 -3.43 7.57 16.37
C LYS A 64 -2.52 8.78 16.47
N MET A 65 -1.47 8.82 15.66
CA MET A 65 -0.45 9.87 15.71
C MET A 65 -0.86 11.12 14.92
N GLN A 66 -1.65 10.96 13.86
CA GLN A 66 -2.00 12.05 12.94
C GLN A 66 -0.76 12.83 12.44
N ASP A 67 0.36 12.11 12.24
CA ASP A 67 1.63 12.67 11.81
C ASP A 67 1.75 12.58 10.28
N LEU A 68 1.78 13.73 9.62
CA LEU A 68 1.89 13.82 8.16
C LEU A 68 3.25 13.32 7.65
N GLN A 69 4.37 13.67 8.30
CA GLN A 69 5.70 13.26 7.84
C GLN A 69 5.85 11.74 7.93
N PHE A 70 5.45 11.14 9.06
CA PHE A 70 5.42 9.70 9.24
C PHE A 70 4.55 9.02 8.16
N THR A 71 3.37 9.57 7.91
CA THR A 71 2.43 9.02 6.92
C THR A 71 3.03 9.04 5.51
N VAL A 72 3.53 10.19 5.06
CA VAL A 72 4.10 10.34 3.70
C VAL A 72 5.34 9.46 3.53
N ALA A 73 6.25 9.43 4.52
CA ALA A 73 7.43 8.58 4.47
C ALA A 73 7.06 7.09 4.36
N THR A 74 6.07 6.65 5.14
CA THR A 74 5.59 5.26 5.12
C THR A 74 4.95 4.89 3.78
N ILE A 75 4.09 5.76 3.24
CA ILE A 75 3.44 5.55 1.94
C ILE A 75 4.48 5.50 0.81
N ALA A 76 5.48 6.39 0.83
CA ALA A 76 6.55 6.39 -0.16
C ALA A 76 7.36 5.07 -0.12
N LEU A 77 7.70 4.59 1.07
CA LEU A 77 8.42 3.33 1.24
C LEU A 77 7.61 2.12 0.73
N ILE A 78 6.32 2.05 1.07
CA ILE A 78 5.43 0.96 0.63
C ILE A 78 5.24 1.01 -0.89
N ALA A 79 5.05 2.19 -1.47
CA ALA A 79 4.91 2.36 -2.92
C ALA A 79 6.15 1.84 -3.67
N PHE A 80 7.34 2.17 -3.16
CA PHE A 80 8.60 1.70 -3.70
C PHE A 80 8.70 0.18 -3.63
N LEU A 81 8.46 -0.42 -2.45
CA LEU A 81 8.67 -1.85 -2.22
C LEU A 81 7.62 -2.75 -2.89
N TYR A 82 6.39 -2.26 -3.11
CA TYR A 82 5.29 -3.05 -3.65
C TYR A 82 5.00 -2.74 -5.14
N PRO A 83 4.12 -1.79 -5.51
CA PRO A 83 3.73 -1.65 -6.91
C PRO A 83 4.89 -1.22 -7.81
N PHE A 84 5.79 -0.34 -7.34
CA PHE A 84 6.86 0.15 -8.22
C PHE A 84 8.00 -0.86 -8.37
N ASN A 85 8.37 -1.57 -7.31
CA ASN A 85 9.26 -2.72 -7.43
C ASN A 85 8.72 -3.76 -8.42
N ALA A 86 7.43 -4.09 -8.35
CA ALA A 86 6.79 -5.01 -9.27
C ALA A 86 6.76 -4.49 -10.72
N LYS A 87 6.35 -3.24 -10.92
CA LYS A 87 6.24 -2.59 -12.24
C LYS A 87 7.59 -2.47 -12.94
N TYR A 88 8.60 -1.97 -12.23
CA TYR A 88 9.91 -1.67 -12.82
C TYR A 88 10.91 -2.81 -12.67
N GLY A 89 10.55 -3.88 -11.95
CA GLY A 89 11.41 -5.04 -11.72
C GLY A 89 12.66 -4.69 -10.91
N ILE A 90 12.52 -3.87 -9.87
CA ILE A 90 13.66 -3.28 -9.11
C ILE A 90 14.54 -4.38 -8.50
N PHE A 91 13.94 -5.33 -7.78
CA PHE A 91 14.67 -6.46 -7.20
C PHE A 91 14.50 -7.76 -7.99
N GLN A 92 13.35 -7.91 -8.66
CA GLN A 92 13.03 -9.10 -9.45
C GLN A 92 11.95 -8.78 -10.47
N LYS A 93 12.05 -9.41 -11.64
CA LYS A 93 11.04 -9.25 -12.70
C LYS A 93 9.79 -10.07 -12.37
N LEU A 94 8.70 -9.38 -12.01
CA LEU A 94 7.40 -10.00 -11.73
C LEU A 94 6.49 -9.92 -12.96
N LYS A 95 5.69 -10.98 -13.18
CA LYS A 95 4.69 -10.99 -14.26
C LYS A 95 3.40 -10.31 -13.78
N CYS A 96 3.37 -8.98 -13.79
CA CYS A 96 2.17 -8.21 -13.43
C CYS A 96 1.00 -8.50 -14.38
N LYS A 97 -0.21 -8.51 -13.82
CA LYS A 97 -1.47 -8.70 -14.57
C LYS A 97 -2.16 -7.35 -14.72
N TYR A 98 -2.21 -6.85 -15.94
CA TYR A 98 -2.96 -5.64 -16.28
C TYR A 98 -4.37 -6.01 -16.78
N PRO A 99 -5.40 -5.18 -16.51
CA PRO A 99 -5.33 -3.84 -15.92
C PRO A 99 -5.23 -3.81 -14.39
N MET A 100 -5.38 -4.94 -13.69
CA MET A 100 -5.45 -4.97 -12.23
C MET A 100 -4.25 -4.34 -11.53
N HIS A 101 -3.04 -4.53 -12.05
CA HIS A 101 -1.84 -3.96 -11.45
C HIS A 101 -1.75 -2.42 -11.57
N TYR A 102 -2.50 -1.78 -12.48
CA TYR A 102 -2.60 -0.32 -12.51
C TYR A 102 -3.26 0.27 -11.26
N VAL A 103 -4.09 -0.51 -10.55
CA VAL A 103 -4.80 -0.04 -9.36
C VAL A 103 -3.83 0.37 -8.24
N PRO A 104 -2.95 -0.51 -7.73
CA PRO A 104 -2.00 -0.11 -6.69
C PRO A 104 -0.97 0.91 -7.20
N GLU A 105 -0.60 0.90 -8.49
CA GLU A 105 0.29 1.93 -9.06
C GLU A 105 -0.33 3.32 -9.00
N GLY A 106 -1.56 3.48 -9.50
CA GLY A 106 -2.25 4.76 -9.53
C GLY A 106 -2.60 5.25 -8.13
N LEU A 107 -3.06 4.34 -7.27
CA LEU A 107 -3.37 4.64 -5.87
C LEU A 107 -2.14 5.18 -5.14
N MET A 108 -1.04 4.44 -5.16
CA MET A 108 0.17 4.84 -4.43
C MET A 108 0.80 6.10 -5.02
N THR A 109 0.79 6.26 -6.35
CA THR A 109 1.22 7.52 -6.99
C THR A 109 0.42 8.70 -6.46
N THR A 110 -0.91 8.58 -6.42
CA THR A 110 -1.82 9.63 -5.93
C THR A 110 -1.54 9.97 -4.47
N LEU A 111 -1.40 8.96 -3.60
CA LEU A 111 -1.15 9.17 -2.19
C LEU A 111 0.22 9.83 -1.94
N ILE A 112 1.26 9.46 -2.69
CA ILE A 112 2.58 10.10 -2.57
C ILE A 112 2.51 11.56 -3.02
N THR A 113 2.00 11.83 -4.22
CA THR A 113 1.99 13.20 -4.77
C THR A 113 1.13 14.14 -3.91
N THR A 114 0.01 13.64 -3.40
CA THR A 114 -0.85 14.38 -2.48
C THR A 114 -0.15 14.65 -1.14
N GLY A 115 0.55 13.66 -0.61
CA GLY A 115 1.32 13.81 0.63
C GLY A 115 2.45 14.82 0.51
N ILE A 116 3.23 14.76 -0.57
CA ILE A 116 4.30 15.73 -0.86
C ILE A 116 3.73 17.13 -1.00
N TYR A 117 2.59 17.27 -1.70
CA TYR A 117 1.91 18.56 -1.82
C TYR A 117 1.51 19.13 -0.46
N LEU A 118 0.94 18.30 0.43
CA LEU A 118 0.58 18.73 1.78
C LEU A 118 1.78 19.05 2.67
N LEU A 119 2.92 18.38 2.50
CA LEU A 119 4.17 18.71 3.20
C LEU A 119 4.79 20.04 2.76
N ALA A 120 4.47 20.48 1.54
CA ALA A 120 5.00 21.72 0.96
C ALA A 120 4.13 22.96 1.26
N GLN A 121 2.99 22.79 1.94
CA GLN A 121 2.14 23.87 2.44
C GLN A 121 2.60 24.34 3.81
#